data_AF-A0A2H0RH08-F1
#
_entry.id   AF-A0A2H0RH08-F1
#
_cell.length_a   1.000
_cell.length_b   1.000
_cell.length_c   1.000
_cell.angle_alpha   90.00
_cell.angle_beta   90.00
_cell.angle_gamma   90.00
#
_symmetry.space_group_name_H-M   'P 1'
#
loop_
_entity.id
_entity.type
_entity.pdbx_description
1 polymer ?
#
loop_
_entity_poly.entity_id
_entity_poly.type
_entity_poly.pdbx_seq_one_letter_code
_entity_poly.pdbx_strand_id
1 'polypeptide(L)'
;MTAEKILEVTDFYREVLKRDPWASDNWLDYPPDRLLDLPEEGVRHCVLMLDQIEDFARIGRLEKAFLWLGFVQGFFWATGRFTLDELKNHNRPEPAVD
;
A
#
# COMPACT_ATOMS: atom_id res chain seq x y z
N MET A 1 8.39 11.15 -3.89
CA MET A 1 7.12 11.64 -3.32
C MET A 1 7.41 12.30 -1.99
N THR A 2 6.58 13.24 -1.54
CA THR A 2 6.70 13.81 -0.19
C THR A 2 6.06 12.88 0.85
N ALA A 3 6.26 13.16 2.13
CA ALA A 3 5.62 12.40 3.21
C ALA A 3 4.09 12.49 3.13
N GLU A 4 3.58 13.69 2.88
CA GLU A 4 2.15 13.98 2.73
C GLU A 4 1.54 13.15 1.62
N LYS A 5 2.23 13.07 0.47
CA LYS A 5 1.74 12.25 -0.65
C LYS A 5 1.76 10.76 -0.36
N ILE A 6 2.77 10.28 0.37
CA ILE A 6 2.81 8.87 0.80
C ILE A 6 1.60 8.59 1.71
N LEU A 7 1.32 9.45 2.69
CA LEU A 7 0.18 9.30 3.59
C LEU A 7 -1.16 9.32 2.84
N GLU A 8 -1.34 10.25 1.90
CA GLU A 8 -2.52 10.34 1.06
C GLU A 8 -2.77 9.04 0.27
N VAL A 9 -1.74 8.50 -0.39
CA VAL A 9 -1.85 7.26 -1.16
C VAL A 9 -2.10 6.05 -0.24
N THR A 10 -1.45 6.02 0.93
CA THR A 10 -1.68 5.01 1.96
C THR A 10 -3.14 5.00 2.42
N ASP A 11 -3.71 6.17 2.72
CA ASP A 11 -5.12 6.30 3.14
C ASP A 11 -6.08 5.86 2.04
N PHE A 12 -5.82 6.26 0.79
CA PHE A 12 -6.58 5.78 -0.35
C PHE A 12 -6.56 4.25 -0.45
N TYR A 13 -5.40 3.62 -0.32
CA TYR A 13 -5.29 2.16 -0.37
C TYR A 13 -5.92 1.45 0.83
N ARG A 14 -5.95 2.07 2.02
CA ARG A 14 -6.75 1.55 3.14
C ARG A 14 -8.22 1.51 2.76
N GLU A 15 -8.76 2.56 2.15
CA GLU A 15 -10.16 2.58 1.70
C GLU A 15 -10.46 1.56 0.59
N VAL A 16 -9.49 1.31 -0.29
CA VAL A 16 -9.60 0.24 -1.31
C VAL A 16 -9.67 -1.13 -0.63
N LEU A 17 -8.75 -1.43 0.30
CA LEU A 17 -8.69 -2.73 0.96
C LEU A 17 -9.84 -2.94 1.96
N LYS A 18 -10.36 -1.90 2.62
CA LYS A 18 -11.54 -2.00 3.53
C LYS A 18 -12.79 -2.60 2.86
N ARG A 19 -12.87 -2.52 1.52
CA ARG A 19 -13.97 -3.08 0.74
C ARG A 19 -13.75 -4.54 0.35
N ASP A 20 -12.55 -5.07 0.61
CA ASP A 20 -12.20 -6.45 0.33
C ASP A 20 -12.78 -7.36 1.44
N PRO A 21 -13.49 -8.46 1.10
CA PRO A 21 -14.08 -9.36 2.09
C PRO A 21 -13.05 -10.02 3.01
N TRP A 22 -11.77 -9.99 2.62
CA TRP A 22 -10.67 -10.58 3.37
C TRP A 22 -9.86 -9.56 4.18
N ALA A 23 -10.18 -8.27 4.06
CA ALA A 23 -9.62 -7.29 4.95
C ALA A 23 -10.09 -7.58 6.37
N SER A 24 -9.15 -7.91 7.23
CA SER A 24 -9.40 -8.25 8.62
C SER A 24 -8.44 -7.43 9.47
N ASP A 25 -8.95 -6.97 10.62
CA ASP A 25 -8.14 -6.35 11.67
C ASP A 25 -7.20 -7.37 12.36
N ASN A 26 -7.30 -8.65 12.01
CA ASN A 26 -6.43 -9.68 12.55
C ASN A 26 -5.04 -9.59 11.92
N TRP A 27 -4.07 -9.26 12.76
CA TRP A 27 -2.65 -9.25 12.46
C TRP A 27 -2.18 -10.59 11.87
N LEU A 28 -1.75 -10.59 10.61
CA LEU A 28 -1.03 -11.69 9.98
C LEU A 28 0.41 -11.26 9.67
N ASP A 29 1.33 -11.53 10.58
CA ASP A 29 2.76 -11.47 10.28
C ASP A 29 3.11 -12.60 9.32
N TYR A 30 3.11 -12.30 8.02
CA TYR A 30 3.34 -13.30 6.99
C TYR A 30 4.81 -13.72 7.01
N PRO A 31 5.13 -15.03 7.14
CA PRO A 31 6.51 -15.49 7.21
C PRO A 31 7.29 -15.11 5.94
N PRO A 32 8.46 -14.46 6.04
CA PRO A 32 9.21 -13.99 4.88
C PRO A 32 9.85 -15.14 4.08
N ASP A 33 9.87 -16.35 4.63
CA ASP A 33 10.42 -17.56 4.04
C ASP A 33 9.36 -18.42 3.33
N ARG A 34 8.12 -17.94 3.23
CA ARG A 34 7.02 -18.67 2.58
C ARG A 34 6.48 -17.91 1.37
N LEU A 35 6.11 -18.69 0.36
CA LEU A 35 5.33 -18.16 -0.76
C LEU A 35 3.91 -17.87 -0.30
N LEU A 36 3.31 -16.83 -0.86
CA LEU A 36 1.91 -16.53 -0.66
C LEU A 36 1.05 -17.70 -1.15
N ASP A 37 0.32 -18.34 -0.23
CA ASP A 37 -0.47 -19.54 -0.53
C ASP A 37 -1.87 -19.16 -0.99
N LEU A 38 -2.50 -18.21 -0.28
CA LEU A 38 -3.86 -17.78 -0.57
C LEU A 38 -3.95 -16.27 -0.85
N PRO A 39 -4.75 -15.82 -1.84
CA PRO A 39 -4.91 -14.39 -2.14
C PRO A 39 -5.36 -13.53 -0.95
N GLU A 40 -6.20 -14.08 -0.06
CA GLU A 40 -6.66 -13.40 1.16
C GLU A 40 -5.55 -13.09 2.17
N GLU A 41 -4.48 -13.88 2.19
CA GLU A 41 -3.31 -13.61 3.02
C GLU A 41 -2.56 -12.37 2.51
N GLY A 42 -2.56 -12.18 1.18
CA GLY A 42 -1.93 -11.02 0.54
C GLY A 42 -2.67 -9.73 0.86
N VAL A 43 -4.01 -9.79 0.91
CA VAL A 43 -4.85 -8.67 1.34
C VAL A 43 -4.51 -8.27 2.78
N ARG A 44 -4.49 -9.23 3.71
CA ARG A 44 -4.17 -8.98 5.13
C ARG A 44 -2.75 -8.45 5.31
N HIS A 45 -1.78 -9.00 4.59
CA HIS A 45 -0.41 -8.51 4.64
C HIS A 45 -0.30 -7.07 4.14
N CYS A 46 -0.99 -6.71 3.04
CA CYS A 46 -1.00 -5.34 2.54
C CYS A 46 -1.64 -4.37 3.54
N VAL A 47 -2.72 -4.75 4.24
CA VAL A 47 -3.32 -3.92 5.30
C VAL A 47 -2.29 -3.57 6.37
N LEU A 48 -1.52 -4.55 6.86
CA LEU A 48 -0.47 -4.30 7.85
C LEU A 48 0.67 -3.43 7.31
N MET A 49 1.07 -3.65 6.05
CA MET A 49 2.11 -2.84 5.44
C MET A 49 1.71 -1.37 5.36
N LEU A 50 0.43 -1.05 5.16
CA LEU A 50 -0.06 0.33 5.12
C LEU A 50 0.15 1.05 6.47
N ASP A 51 -0.06 0.38 7.61
CA ASP A 51 0.28 0.92 8.94
C ASP A 51 1.77 1.23 9.05
N GLN A 52 2.62 0.30 8.62
CA GLN A 52 4.07 0.46 8.71
C GLN A 52 4.60 1.54 7.75
N ILE A 53 3.99 1.70 6.57
CA ILE A 53 4.31 2.76 5.61
C ILE A 53 3.98 4.14 6.21
N GLU A 54 2.83 4.28 6.86
CA GLU A 54 2.43 5.50 7.58
C GLU A 54 3.44 5.86 8.66
N ASP A 55 3.84 4.89 9.49
CA ASP A 55 4.85 5.09 10.54
C ASP A 55 6.18 5.55 9.93
N PHE A 56 6.67 4.88 8.88
CA PHE A 56 7.91 5.27 8.19
C PHE A 56 7.82 6.68 7.60
N ALA A 57 6.68 7.05 7.01
CA ALA A 57 6.47 8.38 6.45
C ALA A 57 6.51 9.46 7.55
N ARG A 58 5.81 9.24 8.66
CA ARG A 58 5.73 10.17 9.80
C ARG A 58 7.08 10.43 10.47
N ILE A 59 7.96 9.42 10.51
CA ILE A 59 9.31 9.57 11.07
C ILE A 59 10.38 9.95 10.03
N GLY A 60 9.98 10.33 8.81
CA GLY A 60 10.88 10.80 7.77
C GLY A 60 11.71 9.71 7.06
N ARG A 61 11.39 8.42 7.25
CA ARG A 61 12.03 7.30 6.54
C ARG A 61 11.41 7.08 5.15
N LEU A 62 11.44 8.12 4.32
CA LEU A 62 10.67 8.19 3.08
C LEU A 62 11.08 7.15 2.03
N GLU A 63 12.37 6.83 1.89
CA GLU A 63 12.82 5.77 0.98
C GLU A 63 12.22 4.41 1.34
N LYS A 64 12.19 4.09 2.64
CA LYS A 64 11.63 2.81 3.11
C LYS A 64 10.11 2.79 2.92
N ALA A 65 9.44 3.89 3.27
CA ALA A 65 8.01 4.04 3.04
C ALA A 65 7.67 3.87 1.55
N PHE A 66 8.44 4.49 0.65
CA PHE A 66 8.24 4.39 -0.80
C PHE A 66 8.49 2.97 -1.33
N LEU A 67 9.55 2.29 -0.87
CA LEU A 67 9.82 0.90 -1.26
C LEU A 67 8.67 -0.03 -0.90
N TRP A 68 8.14 0.12 0.32
CA TRP A 68 7.05 -0.70 0.83
C TRP A 68 5.72 -0.38 0.14
N LEU A 69 5.47 0.90 -0.14
CA LEU A 69 4.33 1.30 -0.95
C LEU A 69 4.39 0.67 -2.35
N GLY A 70 5.59 0.62 -2.95
CA GLY A 70 5.81 -0.06 -4.24
C GLY A 70 5.44 -1.54 -4.21
N PHE A 71 5.70 -2.25 -3.10
CA PHE A 71 5.26 -3.64 -2.94
C PHE A 71 3.72 -3.76 -2.96
N VAL A 72 3.02 -2.93 -2.19
CA VAL A 72 1.55 -2.90 -2.15
C VAL A 72 0.98 -2.58 -3.54
N GLN A 73 1.59 -1.64 -4.26
CA GLN A 73 1.24 -1.32 -5.65
C GLN A 73 1.46 -2.51 -6.60
N GLY A 74 2.56 -3.24 -6.44
CA GLY A 74 2.82 -4.48 -7.16
C GLY A 74 1.74 -5.54 -6.92
N PHE A 75 1.28 -5.69 -5.68
CA PHE A 75 0.16 -6.58 -5.34
C PHE A 75 -1.13 -6.15 -6.05
N PHE A 76 -1.48 -4.86 -6.03
CA PHE A 76 -2.66 -4.37 -6.73
C PHE A 76 -2.61 -4.63 -8.24
N TRP A 77 -1.45 -4.45 -8.87
CA TRP A 77 -1.28 -4.75 -10.29
C TRP A 77 -1.40 -6.25 -10.57
N ALA A 78 -0.70 -7.09 -9.79
CA ALA A 78 -0.71 -8.54 -9.97
C ALA A 78 -2.11 -9.16 -9.79
N THR A 79 -2.97 -8.50 -9.02
CA THR A 79 -4.35 -8.93 -8.77
C THR A 79 -5.39 -8.24 -9.65
N GLY A 80 -4.96 -7.43 -10.62
CA GLY A 80 -5.85 -6.79 -11.61
C GLY A 80 -6.72 -5.67 -11.04
N ARG A 81 -6.35 -5.10 -9.88
CA ARG A 81 -7.13 -4.02 -9.22
C ARG A 81 -6.83 -2.64 -9.81
N PHE A 82 -5.60 -2.42 -10.28
CA PHE A 82 -5.18 -1.19 -10.94
C PHE A 82 -4.23 -1.48 -12.11
N THR A 83 -4.28 -0.62 -13.12
CA THR A 83 -3.30 -0.55 -14.20
C THR A 83 -2.01 0.15 -13.73
N LEU A 84 -0.90 -0.08 -14.43
CA LEU A 84 0.36 0.62 -14.15
C LEU A 84 0.24 2.15 -14.31
N ASP A 85 -0.61 2.62 -15.23
CA ASP A 85 -0.85 4.05 -15.43
C ASP A 85 -1.61 4.67 -14.26
N GLU A 86 -2.64 4.00 -13.73
CA GLU A 86 -3.33 4.43 -12.51
C GLU A 86 -2.38 4.48 -11.32
N LEU A 87 -1.58 3.43 -11.09
CA LEU A 87 -0.60 3.39 -10.00
C LEU A 87 0.44 4.52 -10.11
N LYS A 88 0.94 4.78 -11.32
CA LYS A 88 1.84 5.92 -11.57
C LYS A 88 1.15 7.25 -11.26
N ASN A 89 -0.12 7.39 -11.61
CA ASN A 89 -0.88 8.62 -11.36
C ASN A 89 -1.17 8.83 -9.87
N HIS A 90 -1.42 7.77 -9.10
CA HIS A 90 -1.58 7.88 -7.64
C HIS A 90 -0.32 8.49 -6.99
N ASN A 91 0.86 8.22 -7.54
CA ASN A 91 2.14 8.73 -7.03
C ASN A 91 2.47 10.17 -7.46
N ARG A 92 1.67 10.77 -8.36
CA ARG A 92 1.93 12.13 -8.84
C ARG A 92 1.51 13.16 -7.79
N PRO A 93 2.30 14.22 -7.56
CA PRO A 93 1.81 15.36 -6.80
C PRO A 93 0.59 15.96 -7.50
N GLU A 94 -0.38 16.45 -6.73
CA GLU A 94 -1.48 17.23 -7.30
C GLU A 94 -0.91 18.43 -8.06
N PRO A 95 -1.51 18.80 -9.20
CA PRO A 95 -1.11 20.03 -9.88
C PRO A 95 -1.30 21.20 -8.91
N ALA A 96 -0.32 22.10 -8.85
CA ALA A 96 -0.49 23.35 -8.13
C ALA A 96 -1.72 24.05 -8.71
N VAL A 97 -2.67 24.39 -7.83
CA VAL A 97 -3.80 25.24 -8.19
C VAL A 97 -3.22 26.66 -8.30
N ASP A 98 -3.14 27.17 -9.52
CA ASP A 98 -2.76 28.57 -9.80
C ASP A 98 -3.78 29.58 -9.26
#